data_AF-A0ABC9GYC2-F1
#
_entry.id   AF-A0ABC9GYC2-F1
#
_cell.length_a   1.000
_cell.length_b   1.000
_cell.length_c   1.000
_cell.angle_alpha   90.00
_cell.angle_beta   90.00
_cell.angle_gamma   90.00
#
_symmetry.space_group_name_H-M   'P 1'
#
loop_
_entity.id
_entity.type
_entity.pdbx_description
1 polymer ?
#
loop_
_entity_poly.entity_id
_entity_poly.type
_entity_poly.pdbx_seq_one_letter_code
_entity_poly.pdbx_strand_id
1 'polypeptide(L)'
;MAAPTSPASPAAAHKAPLPPMADIMAASHAQGLRVRLRTVGPFFRVTATRGEGEDAVELGRAEGGVRPWPGGAVLHLDSMRMTRATLSVSDRPLFGLGMFLGAVAVRHGFDAGCKRAELLAINDTPLYHDKLVRFYTRMGFKAVHEVDGSSITDLAHMLVWGGRGTRMDANIEELLMKWGKRFRPQD
;
A
#
# COMPACT_ATOMS: atom_id res chain seq x y z
N MET A 1 17.64 42.87 -39.24
CA MET A 1 17.16 41.48 -39.27
C MET A 1 17.34 40.91 -37.88
N ALA A 2 16.28 40.80 -37.09
CA ALA A 2 16.35 40.27 -35.72
C ALA A 2 16.25 38.74 -35.77
N ALA A 3 17.24 38.06 -35.19
CA ALA A 3 17.23 36.61 -35.06
C ALA A 3 16.18 36.18 -34.01
N PRO A 4 15.39 35.13 -34.27
CA PRO A 4 14.46 34.62 -33.28
C PRO A 4 15.23 33.87 -32.19
N THR A 5 15.07 34.33 -30.95
CA THR A 5 15.50 33.60 -29.75
C THR A 5 14.66 32.33 -29.61
N SER A 6 15.32 31.16 -29.71
CA SER A 6 14.69 29.87 -29.42
C SER A 6 14.22 29.82 -27.97
N PRO A 7 12.98 29.39 -27.69
CA PRO A 7 12.57 29.14 -26.31
C PRO A 7 13.29 27.89 -25.79
N ALA A 8 13.96 28.04 -24.65
CA ALA A 8 14.59 26.96 -23.92
C ALA A 8 13.56 25.83 -23.66
N SER A 9 13.95 24.61 -24.02
CA SER A 9 13.19 23.39 -23.76
C SER A 9 12.90 23.28 -22.25
N PRO A 10 11.66 22.93 -21.84
CA PRO A 10 11.33 22.82 -20.42
C PRO A 10 12.18 21.71 -19.79
N ALA A 11 12.98 22.11 -18.81
CA ALA A 11 13.81 21.23 -18.00
C ALA A 11 13.04 19.97 -17.58
N ALA A 12 13.68 18.82 -17.77
CA ALA A 12 13.20 17.55 -17.27
C ALA A 12 12.79 17.69 -15.80
N ALA A 13 11.48 17.65 -15.55
CA ALA A 13 10.93 17.65 -14.22
C ALA A 13 11.63 16.55 -13.42
N HIS A 14 12.44 16.94 -12.43
CA HIS A 14 13.07 16.00 -11.52
C HIS A 14 11.94 15.19 -10.87
N LYS A 15 11.74 13.95 -11.31
CA LYS A 15 10.88 13.00 -10.60
C LYS A 15 11.48 12.90 -9.20
N ALA A 16 10.71 13.35 -8.20
CA ALA A 16 11.16 13.23 -6.81
C ALA A 16 11.54 11.76 -6.55
N PRO A 17 12.69 11.49 -5.92
CA PRO A 17 13.14 10.12 -5.70
C PRO A 17 12.10 9.36 -4.89
N LEU A 18 11.82 8.13 -5.30
CA LEU A 18 10.89 7.23 -4.60
C LEU A 18 11.49 6.85 -3.24
N PRO A 19 10.72 6.85 -2.15
CA PRO A 19 11.24 6.55 -0.82
C PRO A 19 11.85 5.14 -0.77
N PRO A 20 13.15 4.98 -0.41
CA PRO A 20 13.76 3.67 -0.21
C PRO A 20 13.11 2.93 0.96
N MET A 21 13.23 1.60 0.97
CA MET A 21 12.71 0.77 2.06
C MET A 21 13.28 1.21 3.43
N ALA A 22 14.57 1.58 3.46
CA ALA A 22 15.24 2.04 4.67
C ALA A 22 14.55 3.27 5.29
N ASP A 23 14.18 4.27 4.49
CA ASP A 23 13.52 5.49 4.97
C ASP A 23 12.12 5.19 5.52
N ILE A 24 11.37 4.29 4.88
CA ILE A 24 10.05 3.87 5.35
C ILE A 24 10.17 3.17 6.71
N MET A 25 11.17 2.29 6.87
CA MET A 25 11.43 1.57 8.12
C MET A 25 11.94 2.51 9.22
N ALA A 26 12.81 3.46 8.88
CA ALA A 26 13.31 4.47 9.82
C ALA A 26 12.16 5.38 10.30
N ALA A 27 11.31 5.84 9.39
CA ALA A 27 10.13 6.63 9.71
C ALA A 27 9.13 5.86 10.59
N SER A 28 8.98 4.54 10.40
CA SER A 28 8.14 3.73 11.30
C SER A 28 8.75 3.63 12.68
N HIS A 29 10.06 3.40 12.75
CA HIS A 29 10.80 3.30 14.01
C HIS A 29 10.74 4.59 14.83
N ALA A 30 10.88 5.75 14.17
CA ALA A 30 10.73 7.06 14.79
C ALA A 30 9.31 7.29 15.38
N GLN A 31 8.32 6.52 14.93
CA GLN A 31 6.95 6.54 15.49
C GLN A 31 6.71 5.44 16.52
N GLY A 32 7.77 4.77 17.00
CA GLY A 32 7.68 3.67 17.96
C GLY A 32 7.12 2.38 17.38
N LEU A 33 7.13 2.24 16.04
CA LEU A 33 6.65 1.07 15.32
C LEU A 33 7.82 0.31 14.70
N ARG A 34 7.96 -0.96 15.09
CA ARG A 34 8.88 -1.88 14.42
C ARG A 34 8.11 -2.64 13.34
N VAL A 35 8.36 -2.27 12.08
CA VAL A 35 7.77 -2.95 10.93
C VAL A 35 8.75 -3.99 10.39
N ARG A 36 8.26 -5.18 10.07
CA ARG A 36 9.05 -6.29 9.54
C ARG A 36 8.36 -6.87 8.32
N LEU A 37 9.13 -7.05 7.24
CA LEU A 37 8.74 -7.78 6.05
C LEU A 37 9.29 -9.21 6.14
N ARG A 38 8.45 -10.21 5.87
CA ARG A 38 8.84 -11.61 5.68
C ARG A 38 8.29 -12.09 4.34
N THR A 39 9.08 -12.84 3.61
CA THR A 39 8.70 -13.40 2.31
C THR A 39 8.81 -14.92 2.32
N VAL A 40 7.89 -15.59 1.63
CA VAL A 40 7.90 -17.02 1.37
C VAL A 40 7.47 -17.22 -0.08
N GLY A 41 8.45 -17.42 -0.97
CA GLY A 41 8.19 -17.44 -2.41
C GLY A 41 7.59 -16.12 -2.89
N PRO A 42 6.50 -16.13 -3.69
CA PRO A 42 5.85 -14.92 -4.16
C PRO A 42 5.02 -14.21 -3.07
N PHE A 43 4.80 -14.85 -1.93
CA PHE A 43 3.97 -14.33 -0.86
C PHE A 43 4.80 -13.54 0.15
N PHE A 44 4.19 -12.54 0.75
CA PHE A 44 4.80 -11.76 1.79
C PHE A 44 3.82 -11.46 2.93
N ARG A 45 4.41 -11.18 4.08
CA ARG A 45 3.74 -10.64 5.25
C ARG A 45 4.53 -9.47 5.80
N VAL A 46 3.85 -8.35 5.97
CA VAL A 46 4.33 -7.19 6.71
C VAL A 46 3.66 -7.20 8.08
N THR A 47 4.45 -7.13 9.15
CA THR A 47 3.94 -7.07 10.52
C THR A 47 4.48 -5.83 11.20
N ALA A 48 3.62 -5.12 11.93
CA ALA A 48 3.99 -3.98 12.75
C ALA A 48 3.79 -4.34 14.23
N THR A 49 4.86 -4.21 15.00
CA THR A 49 4.90 -4.48 16.43
C THR A 49 5.32 -3.23 17.21
N ARG A 50 4.91 -3.13 18.47
CA ARG A 50 5.42 -2.15 19.44
C ARG A 50 6.13 -2.88 20.58
N GLY A 51 7.21 -2.29 21.09
CA GLY A 51 8.08 -2.92 22.07
C GLY A 51 9.17 -3.77 21.43
N GLU A 52 9.97 -4.42 22.28
CA GLU A 52 11.13 -5.21 21.89
C GLU A 52 11.14 -6.55 22.61
N GLY A 53 11.89 -7.52 22.08
CA GLY A 53 12.05 -8.83 22.72
C GLY A 53 10.73 -9.61 22.84
N GLU A 54 10.55 -10.25 23.99
CA GLU A 54 9.39 -11.10 24.30
C GLU A 54 8.12 -10.30 24.57
N ASP A 55 8.25 -9.02 24.93
CA ASP A 55 7.13 -8.10 25.20
C ASP A 55 6.59 -7.41 23.94
N ALA A 56 7.09 -7.77 22.75
CA ALA A 56 6.68 -7.14 21.50
C ALA A 56 5.23 -7.50 21.15
N VAL A 57 4.35 -6.50 21.18
CA VAL A 57 2.93 -6.66 20.87
C VAL A 57 2.67 -6.38 19.39
N GLU A 58 2.02 -7.32 18.70
CA GLU A 58 1.55 -7.11 17.33
C GLU A 58 0.35 -6.14 17.30
N LEU A 59 0.52 -5.04 16.57
CA LEU A 59 -0.52 -4.04 16.36
C LEU A 59 -1.27 -4.30 15.05
N GLY A 60 -0.58 -4.81 14.04
CA GLY A 60 -1.25 -5.16 12.80
C GLY A 60 -0.33 -5.83 11.80
N ARG A 61 -0.95 -6.34 10.76
CA ARG A 61 -0.27 -7.02 9.67
C ARG A 61 -0.96 -6.77 8.33
N ALA A 62 -0.18 -6.88 7.26
CA ALA A 62 -0.66 -6.92 5.90
C ALA A 62 -0.03 -8.11 5.18
N GLU A 63 -0.82 -8.82 4.38
CA GLU A 63 -0.42 -10.01 3.65
C GLU A 63 -0.77 -9.82 2.17
N GLY A 64 0.03 -10.43 1.30
CA GLY A 64 -0.17 -10.34 -0.13
C GLY A 64 0.84 -11.20 -0.90
N GLY A 65 0.87 -11.01 -2.21
CA GLY A 65 1.85 -11.67 -3.06
C GLY A 65 2.10 -10.95 -4.36
N VAL A 66 3.22 -11.29 -4.98
CA VAL A 66 3.60 -10.86 -6.32
C VAL A 66 3.13 -11.93 -7.30
N ARG A 67 2.14 -11.60 -8.15
CA ARG A 67 1.61 -12.53 -9.15
C ARG A 67 2.19 -12.19 -10.53
N PRO A 68 2.68 -13.18 -11.30
CA PRO A 68 3.04 -12.96 -12.70
C PRO A 68 1.77 -12.70 -13.52
N TRP A 69 1.80 -11.67 -14.38
CA TRP A 69 0.68 -11.33 -15.26
C TRP A 69 1.19 -10.93 -16.65
N PRO A 70 0.43 -11.18 -17.74
CA PRO A 70 0.77 -10.66 -19.05
C PRO A 70 0.89 -9.12 -19.02
N GLY A 71 2.09 -8.60 -19.29
CA GLY A 71 2.38 -7.16 -19.20
C GLY A 71 3.14 -6.71 -17.94
N GLY A 72 3.50 -7.64 -17.04
CA GLY A 72 4.37 -7.40 -15.89
C GLY A 72 3.80 -7.96 -14.59
N ALA A 73 4.63 -8.06 -13.56
CA ALA A 73 4.17 -8.52 -12.26
C ALA A 73 3.14 -7.55 -11.64
N VAL A 74 2.18 -8.11 -10.91
CA VAL A 74 1.14 -7.37 -10.19
C VAL A 74 1.29 -7.65 -8.70
N LEU A 75 1.30 -6.58 -7.91
CA LEU A 75 1.24 -6.69 -6.46
C LEU A 75 -0.19 -6.91 -6.03
N HIS A 76 -0.48 -8.10 -5.51
CA HIS A 76 -1.79 -8.45 -5.02
C HIS A 76 -1.81 -8.32 -3.50
N LEU A 77 -2.60 -7.38 -2.99
CA LEU A 77 -2.82 -7.19 -1.55
C LEU A 77 -4.04 -8.00 -1.14
N ASP A 78 -3.84 -8.94 -0.23
CA ASP A 78 -4.86 -9.91 0.17
C ASP A 78 -5.59 -9.45 1.43
N SER A 79 -4.84 -9.22 2.51
CA SER A 79 -5.43 -8.85 3.79
C SER A 79 -4.65 -7.75 4.50
N MET A 80 -5.37 -6.90 5.24
CA MET A 80 -4.78 -5.98 6.20
C MET A 80 -5.63 -6.02 7.46
N ARG A 81 -5.02 -6.38 8.59
CA ARG A 81 -5.71 -6.59 9.87
C ARG A 81 -4.99 -5.85 10.99
N MET A 82 -5.76 -5.15 11.82
CA MET A 82 -5.29 -4.51 13.03
C MET A 82 -5.76 -5.32 14.24
N THR A 83 -4.94 -5.42 15.28
CA THR A 83 -5.31 -6.09 16.54
C THR A 83 -6.00 -5.11 17.48
N ARG A 84 -6.63 -5.64 18.53
CA ARG A 84 -7.20 -4.80 19.61
C ARG A 84 -6.14 -3.95 20.32
N ALA A 85 -4.89 -4.41 20.36
CA ALA A 85 -3.78 -3.67 20.98
C ALA A 85 -3.51 -2.33 20.30
N THR A 86 -3.96 -2.15 19.05
CA THR A 86 -3.85 -0.85 18.37
C THR A 86 -4.76 0.21 18.99
N LEU A 87 -5.84 -0.17 19.67
CA LEU A 87 -6.71 0.76 20.39
C LEU A 87 -6.06 1.30 21.67
N SER A 88 -5.11 0.56 22.25
CA SER A 88 -4.32 1.02 23.41
C SER A 88 -3.17 1.97 23.04
N VAL A 89 -3.01 2.30 21.74
CA VAL A 89 -2.03 3.30 21.30
C VAL A 89 -2.69 4.69 21.36
N SER A 90 -2.58 5.33 22.53
CA SER A 90 -3.24 6.60 22.86
C SER A 90 -2.85 7.76 21.95
N ASP A 91 -1.63 7.76 21.41
CA ASP A 91 -1.02 8.97 20.89
C ASP A 91 -1.12 9.17 19.38
N ARG A 92 -1.48 8.14 18.59
CA ARG A 92 -1.49 8.27 17.12
C ARG A 92 -2.60 7.47 16.43
N PRO A 93 -3.24 8.05 15.39
CA PRO A 93 -4.35 7.41 14.69
C PRO A 93 -3.88 6.13 13.97
N LEU A 94 -4.78 5.14 13.92
CA LEU A 94 -4.71 3.91 13.08
C LEU A 94 -4.20 4.15 11.66
N PHE A 95 -4.44 5.36 11.14
CA PHE A 95 -3.99 5.85 9.84
C PHE A 95 -2.47 5.79 9.65
N GLY A 96 -1.67 6.02 10.70
CA GLY A 96 -0.20 5.90 10.61
C GLY A 96 0.23 4.44 10.44
N LEU A 97 -0.35 3.54 11.22
CA LEU A 97 -0.05 2.11 11.17
C LEU A 97 -0.40 1.50 9.80
N GLY A 98 -1.63 1.72 9.33
CA GLY A 98 -2.06 1.23 8.01
C GLY A 98 -1.23 1.79 6.86
N MET A 99 -0.78 3.05 6.98
CA MET A 99 0.13 3.67 6.01
C MET A 99 1.50 2.97 5.99
N PHE A 100 2.10 2.66 7.13
CA PHE A 100 3.39 1.96 7.15
C PHE A 100 3.31 0.53 6.62
N LEU A 101 2.28 -0.23 7.02
CA LEU A 101 2.06 -1.57 6.48
C LEU A 101 1.87 -1.55 4.96
N GLY A 102 1.05 -0.62 4.46
CA GLY A 102 0.83 -0.42 3.03
C GLY A 102 2.08 0.05 2.29
N ALA A 103 2.84 0.99 2.85
CA ALA A 103 4.06 1.52 2.23
C ALA A 103 5.15 0.46 2.08
N VAL A 104 5.38 -0.37 3.12
CA VAL A 104 6.32 -1.48 3.04
C VAL A 104 5.87 -2.52 2.02
N ALA A 105 4.57 -2.86 1.99
CA ALA A 105 4.03 -3.81 1.01
C ALA A 105 4.18 -3.29 -0.44
N VAL A 106 3.84 -2.03 -0.69
CA VAL A 106 3.94 -1.40 -2.01
C VAL A 106 5.39 -1.21 -2.43
N ARG A 107 6.28 -0.83 -1.51
CA ARG A 107 7.71 -0.74 -1.80
C ARG A 107 8.30 -2.11 -2.14
N HIS A 108 7.90 -3.15 -1.42
CA HIS A 108 8.30 -4.52 -1.76
C HIS A 108 7.83 -4.92 -3.17
N GLY A 109 6.59 -4.59 -3.54
CA GLY A 109 6.10 -4.81 -4.90
C GLY A 109 6.88 -4.03 -5.95
N PHE A 110 7.26 -2.78 -5.68
CA PHE A 110 8.11 -1.98 -6.56
C PHE A 110 9.47 -2.65 -6.79
N ASP A 111 10.13 -3.08 -5.71
CA ASP A 111 11.43 -3.75 -5.78
C ASP A 111 11.34 -5.11 -6.51
N ALA A 112 10.17 -5.75 -6.49
CA ALA A 112 9.86 -6.95 -7.28
C ALA A 112 9.47 -6.68 -8.75
N GLY A 113 9.49 -5.41 -9.19
CA GLY A 113 9.17 -5.01 -10.57
C GLY A 113 7.68 -4.87 -10.87
N CYS A 114 6.82 -4.84 -9.86
CA CYS A 114 5.39 -4.62 -10.05
C CYS A 114 5.11 -3.18 -10.47
N LYS A 115 4.24 -3.00 -11.47
CA LYS A 115 3.75 -1.66 -11.89
C LYS A 115 2.41 -1.29 -11.26
N ARG A 116 1.61 -2.30 -10.93
CA ARG A 116 0.25 -2.17 -10.41
C ARG A 116 0.12 -2.88 -9.08
N ALA A 117 -0.58 -2.25 -8.15
CA ALA A 117 -1.10 -2.88 -6.95
C ALA A 117 -2.62 -3.04 -7.09
N GLU A 118 -3.15 -4.17 -6.64
CA GLU A 118 -4.58 -4.46 -6.60
C GLU A 118 -4.99 -4.93 -5.20
N LEU A 119 -6.20 -4.56 -4.78
CA LEU A 119 -6.82 -4.99 -3.52
C LEU A 119 -8.34 -5.09 -3.69
N LEU A 120 -8.98 -5.81 -2.77
CA LEU A 120 -10.43 -5.83 -2.63
C LEU A 120 -10.87 -5.13 -1.34
N ALA A 121 -11.69 -4.09 -1.47
CA ALA A 121 -12.42 -3.53 -0.35
C ALA A 121 -13.67 -4.39 -0.11
N ILE A 122 -13.53 -5.42 0.73
CA ILE A 122 -14.61 -6.38 1.04
C ILE A 122 -15.85 -5.65 1.58
N ASN A 123 -17.03 -6.07 1.14
CA ASN A 123 -18.32 -5.54 1.57
C ASN A 123 -18.98 -6.48 2.59
N ASP A 124 -18.44 -6.53 3.81
CA ASP A 124 -19.07 -7.25 4.92
C ASP A 124 -20.34 -6.54 5.41
N THR A 125 -20.29 -5.20 5.48
CA THR A 125 -21.44 -4.34 5.78
C THR A 125 -21.29 -3.00 5.03
N PRO A 126 -22.40 -2.34 4.63
CA PRO A 126 -22.33 -1.13 3.81
C PRO A 126 -21.51 0.01 4.44
N LEU A 127 -21.67 0.23 5.76
CA LEU A 127 -20.96 1.31 6.47
C LEU A 127 -19.45 1.08 6.56
N TYR A 128 -19.01 -0.16 6.73
CA TYR A 128 -17.58 -0.48 6.79
C TYR A 128 -16.97 -0.50 5.38
N HIS A 129 -17.70 -1.01 4.41
CA HIS A 129 -17.31 -0.98 3.00
C HIS A 129 -17.02 0.44 2.51
N ASP A 130 -17.95 1.37 2.74
CA ASP A 130 -17.78 2.79 2.40
C ASP A 130 -16.54 3.41 3.04
N LYS A 131 -16.25 3.07 4.30
CA LYS A 131 -15.05 3.54 5.01
C LYS A 131 -13.78 2.99 4.37
N LEU A 132 -13.76 1.71 4.00
CA LEU A 132 -12.61 1.08 3.34
C LEU A 132 -12.36 1.68 1.97
N VAL A 133 -13.40 1.85 1.15
CA VAL A 133 -13.28 2.48 -0.17
C VAL A 133 -12.75 3.91 -0.03
N ARG A 134 -13.31 4.73 0.87
CA ARG A 134 -12.81 6.10 1.11
C ARG A 134 -11.36 6.12 1.61
N PHE A 135 -10.99 5.17 2.47
CA PHE A 135 -9.62 5.03 2.97
C PHE A 135 -8.65 4.72 1.83
N TYR A 136 -8.91 3.68 1.03
CA TYR A 136 -8.02 3.30 -0.07
C TYR A 136 -7.98 4.34 -1.21
N THR A 137 -9.10 5.01 -1.49
CA THR A 137 -9.11 6.17 -2.41
C THR A 137 -8.18 7.29 -1.92
N ARG A 138 -8.23 7.61 -0.62
CA ARG A 138 -7.32 8.59 -0.02
C ARG A 138 -5.86 8.16 -0.10
N MET A 139 -5.58 6.86 0.01
CA MET A 139 -4.26 6.29 -0.17
C MET A 139 -3.77 6.40 -1.63
N GLY A 140 -4.68 6.41 -2.60
CA GLY A 140 -4.37 6.59 -4.03
C GLY A 140 -4.84 5.46 -4.93
N PHE A 141 -5.58 4.50 -4.39
CA PHE A 141 -6.25 3.47 -5.18
C PHE A 141 -7.49 4.05 -5.88
N LYS A 142 -7.85 3.47 -7.02
CA LYS A 142 -9.04 3.83 -7.78
C LYS A 142 -9.95 2.61 -7.83
N ALA A 143 -11.25 2.80 -7.61
CA ALA A 143 -12.23 1.75 -7.83
C ALA A 143 -12.25 1.40 -9.32
N VAL A 144 -12.09 0.12 -9.63
CA VAL A 144 -12.05 -0.40 -11.00
C VAL A 144 -13.32 -1.18 -11.32
N HIS A 145 -13.76 -2.01 -10.38
CA HIS A 145 -14.85 -2.96 -10.61
C HIS A 145 -15.54 -3.33 -9.30
N GLU A 146 -16.87 -3.39 -9.30
CA GLU A 146 -17.62 -3.96 -8.20
C GLU A 146 -17.74 -5.47 -8.41
N VAL A 147 -17.15 -6.24 -7.49
CA VAL A 147 -17.21 -7.70 -7.47
C VAL A 147 -18.53 -8.11 -6.79
N ASP A 148 -19.57 -8.32 -7.60
CA ASP A 148 -20.92 -8.65 -7.14
C ASP A 148 -21.32 -10.12 -7.41
N GLY A 149 -20.46 -10.89 -8.07
CA GLY A 149 -20.69 -12.30 -8.39
C GLY A 149 -21.55 -12.53 -9.65
N SER A 150 -21.84 -11.49 -10.43
CA SER A 150 -22.65 -11.59 -11.65
C SER A 150 -21.88 -12.13 -12.86
N SER A 151 -20.55 -12.06 -12.85
CA SER A 151 -19.69 -12.55 -13.93
C SER A 151 -18.73 -13.67 -13.49
N ILE A 152 -18.22 -14.46 -14.46
CA ILE A 152 -17.19 -15.49 -14.20
C ILE A 152 -15.92 -14.86 -13.62
N THR A 153 -15.58 -13.63 -14.03
CA THR A 153 -14.51 -12.83 -13.45
C THR A 153 -14.76 -12.49 -11.98
N ASP A 154 -16.01 -12.26 -11.58
CA ASP A 154 -16.35 -12.02 -10.18
C ASP A 154 -16.27 -13.28 -9.34
N LEU A 155 -16.66 -14.43 -9.88
CA LEU A 155 -16.48 -15.72 -9.20
C LEU A 155 -15.00 -16.02 -8.95
N ALA A 156 -14.12 -15.73 -9.92
CA ALA A 156 -12.68 -15.85 -9.75
C ALA A 156 -12.12 -14.86 -8.70
N HIS A 157 -12.57 -13.60 -8.72
CA HIS A 157 -12.19 -12.61 -7.70
C HIS A 157 -12.72 -12.99 -6.31
N MET A 158 -13.94 -13.52 -6.20
CA MET A 158 -14.51 -14.03 -4.96
C MET A 158 -13.75 -15.26 -4.43
N LEU A 159 -13.25 -16.13 -5.31
CA LEU A 159 -12.38 -17.25 -4.90
C LEU A 159 -11.03 -16.77 -4.39
N VAL A 160 -10.49 -15.70 -4.97
CA VAL A 160 -9.17 -15.16 -4.62
C VAL A 160 -9.20 -14.37 -3.31
N TRP A 161 -10.23 -13.56 -3.07
CA TRP A 161 -10.33 -12.69 -1.89
C TRP A 161 -11.41 -13.12 -0.88
N GLY A 162 -12.21 -14.14 -1.18
CA GLY A 162 -13.17 -14.74 -0.26
C GLY A 162 -14.50 -13.99 -0.08
N GLY A 163 -14.81 -12.97 -0.89
CA GLY A 163 -16.03 -12.18 -0.71
C GLY A 163 -16.36 -11.22 -1.86
N ARG A 164 -17.53 -10.57 -1.75
CA ARG A 164 -17.96 -9.47 -2.61
C ARG A 164 -17.36 -8.16 -2.12
N GLY A 165 -17.15 -7.20 -3.01
CA GLY A 165 -16.55 -5.92 -2.64
C GLY A 165 -16.09 -5.11 -3.84
N THR A 166 -15.39 -4.02 -3.59
CA THR A 166 -14.93 -3.12 -4.65
C THR A 166 -13.47 -3.39 -4.92
N ARG A 167 -13.17 -3.91 -6.10
CA ARG A 167 -11.80 -4.09 -6.57
C ARG A 167 -11.21 -2.71 -6.86
N MET A 168 -10.04 -2.46 -6.30
CA MET A 168 -9.32 -1.22 -6.49
C MET A 168 -7.90 -1.47 -6.95
N ASP A 169 -7.46 -0.67 -7.93
CA ASP A 169 -6.11 -0.75 -8.49
C ASP A 169 -5.36 0.58 -8.27
N ALA A 170 -4.04 0.53 -8.26
CA ALA A 170 -3.17 1.69 -8.19
C ALA A 170 -1.88 1.49 -8.96
N ASN A 171 -1.30 2.56 -9.49
CA ASN A 171 0.08 2.55 -9.98
C ASN A 171 1.06 2.65 -8.80
N ILE A 172 2.01 1.72 -8.71
CA ILE A 172 2.92 1.62 -7.56
C ILE A 172 3.84 2.84 -7.43
N GLU A 173 4.37 3.36 -8.54
CA GLU A 173 5.21 4.57 -8.52
C GLU A 173 4.41 5.78 -8.03
N GLU A 174 3.17 5.95 -8.51
CA GLU A 174 2.30 7.04 -8.08
C GLU A 174 2.01 6.97 -6.57
N LEU A 175 1.77 5.78 -6.02
CA LEU A 175 1.59 5.59 -4.59
C LEU A 175 2.85 6.00 -3.82
N LEU A 176 4.02 5.51 -4.24
CA LEU A 176 5.28 5.80 -3.56
C LEU A 176 5.66 7.29 -3.66
N MET A 177 5.42 7.96 -4.79
CA MET A 177 5.62 9.41 -4.91
C MET A 177 4.68 10.18 -3.99
N LYS A 178 3.39 9.79 -3.94
CA LYS A 178 2.39 10.43 -3.09
C LYS A 178 2.72 10.30 -1.61
N TRP A 179 3.21 9.13 -1.19
CA TRP A 179 3.52 8.86 0.20
C TRP A 179 4.93 9.30 0.60
N GLY A 180 5.85 9.44 -0.35
CA GLY A 180 7.25 9.75 -0.11
C GLY A 180 7.49 11.00 0.74
N LYS A 181 6.61 12.01 0.64
CA LYS A 181 6.65 13.21 1.50
C LYS A 181 6.57 12.90 3.01
N ARG A 182 5.99 11.76 3.40
CA ARG A 182 5.80 11.33 4.79
C ARG A 182 6.96 10.54 5.37
N PHE A 183 7.84 10.03 4.51
CA PHE A 183 8.96 9.18 4.92
C PHE A 183 10.30 9.88 4.79
N ARG A 184 10.32 11.13 4.32
CA ARG A 184 11.55 11.90 4.28
C ARG A 184 12.11 12.04 5.70
N PRO A 185 13.42 11.86 5.90
CA PRO A 185 14.09 12.23 7.13
C PRO A 185 13.73 13.69 7.47
N GLN A 186 13.37 13.94 8.72
CA GLN A 186 13.38 15.31 9.23
C GLN A 186 14.85 15.57 9.62
N ASP A 187 15.54 16.36 8.80
CA ASP A 187 16.84 16.92 9.15
C ASP A 187 16.71 17.93 10.31
#